data_AF-A0A062V8M8-F1
#
_entry.id   AF-A0A062V8M8-F1
#
_cell.length_a   1.000
_cell.length_b   1.000
_cell.length_c   1.000
_cell.angle_alpha   90.00
_cell.angle_beta   90.00
_cell.angle_gamma   90.00
#
_symmetry.space_group_name_H-M   'P 1'
#
loop_
_entity.id
_entity.type
_entity.pdbx_description
1 polymer ?
#
loop_
_entity_poly.entity_id
_entity_poly.type
_entity_poly.pdbx_seq_one_letter_code
_entity_poly.pdbx_strand_id
1 'polypeptide(L)'
;MKKSILIGVSIVTVLGILLAAVALGFAETNTKFNAFTGAEDSRQVTKKAIAEAQANVSFTILEPDYLPSGYKFESARGTKFVGVLSDIDMASFSYKNGDEQLTIKEIIVVKTKDNITQPSTLPRDTREIVDINGIEGRYSEENGIKFLGWKIGNLSLSITSWKNEGQTQATSSLGKEEMIKMAGSVK
;
A
#
# COMPACT_ATOMS: atom_id res chain seq x y z
N MET A 1 18.68 60.79 -9.46
CA MET A 1 17.54 61.26 -10.28
C MET A 1 16.68 60.06 -10.69
N LYS A 2 15.35 60.25 -10.78
CA LYS A 2 14.21 59.27 -10.78
C LYS A 2 13.81 58.85 -9.33
N LYS A 3 12.82 59.42 -8.62
CA LYS A 3 11.40 59.84 -8.81
C LYS A 3 10.35 58.71 -8.88
N SER A 4 9.37 58.82 -7.95
CA SER A 4 7.98 58.27 -7.90
C SER A 4 7.85 56.81 -7.46
N ILE A 5 7.13 56.37 -6.41
CA ILE A 5 5.89 56.73 -5.69
C ILE A 5 4.58 56.52 -6.50
N LEU A 6 3.78 55.54 -6.02
CA LEU A 6 2.31 55.56 -5.75
C LEU A 6 1.28 54.87 -6.68
N ILE A 7 0.30 54.23 -5.97
CA ILE A 7 -1.15 53.94 -6.21
C ILE A 7 -1.58 52.81 -7.15
N GLY A 8 -2.49 51.97 -6.61
CA GLY A 8 -3.58 51.33 -7.38
C GLY A 8 -4.17 50.07 -6.73
N VAL A 9 -4.71 50.13 -5.51
CA VAL A 9 -6.16 49.93 -5.19
C VAL A 9 -6.88 48.82 -5.96
N SER A 10 -7.14 47.72 -5.24
CA SER A 10 -8.39 46.94 -5.09
C SER A 10 -9.47 47.01 -6.18
N ILE A 11 -9.83 45.85 -6.76
CA ILE A 11 -11.17 45.58 -7.32
C ILE A 11 -11.67 44.23 -6.78
N VAL A 12 -12.47 44.33 -5.73
CA VAL A 12 -13.61 43.45 -5.47
C VAL A 12 -14.59 43.65 -6.63
N THR A 13 -14.95 42.61 -7.39
CA THR A 13 -16.29 42.34 -7.97
C THR A 13 -16.20 41.33 -9.12
N VAL A 14 -16.57 40.08 -8.88
CA VAL A 14 -17.42 39.32 -9.83
C VAL A 14 -18.45 38.59 -8.97
N LEU A 15 -19.50 39.32 -8.62
CA LEU A 15 -20.73 38.81 -8.02
C LEU A 15 -21.88 39.15 -8.97
N GLY A 16 -22.75 38.17 -9.22
CA GLY A 16 -24.05 38.33 -9.88
C GLY A 16 -23.97 38.11 -11.40
N ILE A 17 -24.87 37.38 -12.05
CA ILE A 17 -26.33 37.19 -11.86
C ILE A 17 -26.65 35.86 -12.61
N LEU A 18 -27.42 34.91 -12.07
CA LEU A 18 -28.88 34.92 -12.22
C LEU A 18 -29.56 33.98 -11.22
N LEU A 19 -30.28 34.59 -10.28
CA LEU A 19 -31.42 34.02 -9.57
C LEU A 19 -32.61 33.95 -10.53
N ALA A 20 -33.35 32.85 -10.51
CA ALA A 20 -34.81 32.88 -10.57
C ALA A 20 -35.38 31.60 -9.93
N ALA A 21 -36.08 31.80 -8.82
CA ALA A 21 -36.76 30.81 -8.02
C ALA A 21 -38.02 30.28 -8.72
N VAL A 22 -38.38 29.03 -8.44
CA VAL A 22 -39.79 28.64 -8.27
C VAL A 22 -39.88 27.79 -7.01
N ALA A 23 -40.57 28.34 -6.02
CA ALA A 23 -40.95 27.67 -4.79
C ALA A 23 -42.20 26.80 -5.01
N LEU A 24 -42.46 25.95 -4.00
CA LEU A 24 -43.71 25.25 -3.65
C LEU A 24 -43.80 23.80 -4.12
N GLY A 25 -43.76 22.90 -3.13
CA GLY A 25 -44.19 21.51 -3.27
C GLY A 25 -43.69 20.63 -2.14
N PHE A 26 -44.38 20.66 -1.00
CA PHE A 26 -44.30 19.57 -0.03
C PHE A 26 -44.68 18.26 -0.73
N ALA A 27 -43.75 17.31 -0.79
CA ALA A 27 -44.05 15.89 -0.94
C ALA A 27 -42.88 15.11 -0.38
N GLU A 28 -43.05 14.61 0.85
CA GLU A 28 -42.33 13.45 1.34
C GLU A 28 -42.48 12.34 0.30
N THR A 29 -41.38 11.95 -0.35
CA THR A 29 -41.27 10.61 -0.90
C THR A 29 -39.93 10.04 -0.47
N ASN A 30 -40.06 8.91 0.24
CA ASN A 30 -39.02 8.08 0.78
C ASN A 30 -38.01 7.65 -0.29
N THR A 31 -36.97 8.45 -0.51
CA THR A 31 -35.78 7.97 -1.22
C THR A 31 -34.94 7.20 -0.20
N LYS A 32 -35.23 5.91 -0.07
CA LYS A 32 -34.37 4.95 0.60
C LYS A 32 -32.97 5.08 0.00
N PHE A 33 -32.04 5.67 0.74
CA PHE A 33 -30.62 5.54 0.48
C PHE A 33 -30.27 4.05 0.63
N ASN A 34 -30.15 3.36 -0.50
CA ASN A 34 -29.57 2.03 -0.54
C ASN A 34 -28.06 2.15 -0.29
N ALA A 35 -27.68 2.26 0.97
CA ALA A 35 -26.29 2.23 1.43
C ALA A 35 -25.75 0.79 1.51
N PHE A 36 -25.89 -0.01 0.46
CA PHE A 36 -25.45 -1.42 0.48
C PHE A 36 -24.68 -1.92 -0.75
N THR A 37 -24.19 -1.05 -1.63
CA THR A 37 -23.47 -1.49 -2.86
C THR A 37 -21.94 -1.31 -2.84
N GLY A 38 -21.35 -0.70 -1.81
CA GLY A 38 -19.90 -0.43 -1.80
C GLY A 38 -18.99 -1.62 -1.46
N ALA A 39 -19.50 -2.63 -0.73
CA ALA A 39 -18.69 -3.73 -0.23
C ALA A 39 -18.56 -4.91 -1.21
N GLU A 40 -19.58 -5.15 -2.05
CA GLU A 40 -19.52 -6.20 -3.06
C GLU A 40 -18.63 -5.82 -4.25
N ASP A 41 -18.68 -4.55 -4.67
CA ASP A 41 -17.88 -4.03 -5.78
C ASP A 41 -16.38 -4.03 -5.44
N SER A 42 -16.00 -3.52 -4.27
CA SER A 42 -14.60 -3.50 -3.82
C SER A 42 -13.99 -4.90 -3.66
N ARG A 43 -14.76 -5.88 -3.17
CA ARG A 43 -14.29 -7.28 -3.09
C ARG A 43 -14.09 -7.91 -4.46
N GLN A 44 -14.95 -7.61 -5.44
CA GLN A 44 -14.75 -8.10 -6.80
C GLN A 44 -13.52 -7.48 -7.45
N VAL A 45 -13.28 -6.18 -7.26
CA VAL A 45 -12.08 -5.48 -7.74
C VAL A 45 -10.82 -6.10 -7.17
N THR A 46 -10.76 -6.35 -5.85
CA THR A 46 -9.62 -7.02 -5.21
C THR A 46 -9.38 -8.40 -5.80
N LYS A 47 -10.42 -9.25 -5.87
CA LYS A 47 -10.30 -10.61 -6.42
C LYS A 47 -9.80 -10.61 -7.86
N LYS A 48 -10.30 -9.69 -8.69
CA LYS A 48 -9.86 -9.57 -10.08
C LYS A 48 -8.38 -9.18 -10.18
N ALA A 49 -7.94 -8.18 -9.42
CA ALA A 49 -6.55 -7.74 -9.43
C ALA A 49 -5.59 -8.83 -8.91
N ILE A 50 -6.00 -9.59 -7.89
CA ILE A 50 -5.22 -10.74 -7.38
C ILE A 50 -5.16 -11.85 -8.42
N ALA A 51 -6.26 -12.17 -9.11
CA ALA A 51 -6.25 -13.16 -10.19
C ALA A 51 -5.34 -12.76 -11.35
N GLU A 52 -5.31 -11.47 -11.71
CA GLU A 52 -4.38 -10.92 -12.71
C GLU A 52 -2.92 -11.02 -12.24
N ALA A 53 -2.63 -10.72 -10.98
CA ALA A 53 -1.30 -10.92 -10.39
C ALA A 53 -0.89 -12.40 -10.40
N GLN A 54 -1.81 -13.30 -10.02
CA GLN A 54 -1.62 -14.74 -9.96
C GLN A 54 -1.27 -15.34 -11.32
N ALA A 55 -1.86 -14.83 -12.41
CA ALA A 55 -1.54 -15.27 -13.77
C ALA A 55 -0.09 -14.94 -14.21
N ASN A 56 0.58 -14.02 -13.51
CA ASN A 56 1.91 -13.52 -13.85
C ASN A 56 3.03 -14.08 -12.97
N VAL A 57 2.75 -15.02 -12.06
CA VAL A 57 3.75 -15.64 -11.18
C VAL A 57 3.63 -17.17 -11.19
N SER A 58 4.71 -17.87 -10.80
CA SER A 58 4.78 -19.34 -10.80
C SER A 58 4.40 -20.00 -9.46
N PHE A 59 3.99 -19.21 -8.46
CA PHE A 59 3.62 -19.69 -7.13
C PHE A 59 2.19 -19.27 -6.80
N THR A 60 1.56 -19.94 -5.83
CA THR A 60 0.25 -19.51 -5.30
C THR A 60 0.45 -18.31 -4.39
N ILE A 61 -0.17 -17.19 -4.73
CA ILE A 61 -0.21 -15.98 -3.92
C ILE A 61 -0.91 -16.29 -2.59
N LEU A 62 -0.32 -15.81 -1.49
CA LEU A 62 -0.87 -15.98 -0.15
C LEU A 62 -1.61 -14.71 0.30
N GLU A 63 -2.91 -14.82 0.58
CA GLU A 63 -3.71 -13.69 1.03
C GLU A 63 -3.73 -13.60 2.57
N PRO A 64 -3.59 -12.42 3.17
CA PRO A 64 -3.77 -12.25 4.61
C PRO A 64 -5.25 -12.33 5.01
N ASP A 65 -5.57 -13.17 5.99
CA ASP A 65 -6.91 -13.21 6.61
C ASP A 65 -7.22 -11.95 7.45
N TYR A 66 -6.19 -11.20 7.84
CA TYR A 66 -6.30 -9.99 8.66
C TYR A 66 -5.67 -8.78 7.96
N LEU A 67 -6.41 -7.66 7.94
CA LEU A 67 -5.89 -6.35 7.54
C LEU A 67 -6.06 -5.36 8.71
N PRO A 68 -5.04 -4.53 8.99
CA PRO A 68 -5.15 -3.47 9.98
C PRO A 68 -6.30 -2.51 9.66
N SER A 69 -6.96 -2.00 10.70
CA SER A 69 -8.12 -1.13 10.54
C SER A 69 -7.82 0.12 9.70
N GLY A 70 -8.75 0.49 8.83
CA GLY A 70 -8.64 1.66 7.95
C GLY A 70 -7.92 1.42 6.63
N TYR A 71 -7.11 0.36 6.52
CA TYR A 71 -6.43 0.01 5.28
C TYR A 71 -7.40 -0.60 4.27
N LYS A 72 -7.34 -0.10 3.03
CA LYS A 72 -8.13 -0.57 1.91
C LYS A 72 -7.22 -1.01 0.78
N PHE A 73 -7.61 -2.07 0.09
CA PHE A 73 -6.90 -2.54 -1.10
C PHE A 73 -6.79 -1.42 -2.14
N GLU A 74 -5.59 -1.22 -2.66
CA GLU A 74 -5.30 -0.28 -3.76
C GLU A 74 -4.97 -1.03 -5.04
N SER A 75 -4.00 -1.94 -5.00
CA SER A 75 -3.55 -2.66 -6.19
C SER A 75 -2.83 -3.96 -5.87
N ALA A 76 -2.78 -4.85 -6.87
CA ALA A 76 -1.96 -6.05 -6.85
C ALA A 76 -1.17 -6.13 -8.16
N ARG A 77 0.03 -6.70 -8.11
CA ARG A 77 0.86 -6.93 -9.29
C ARG A 77 1.67 -8.21 -9.12
N GLY A 78 1.66 -9.05 -10.16
CA GLY A 78 2.61 -10.15 -10.34
C GLY A 78 3.59 -9.80 -11.44
N THR A 79 4.87 -10.06 -11.23
CA THR A 79 5.93 -9.80 -12.20
C THR A 79 6.98 -10.90 -12.16
N LYS A 80 7.44 -11.31 -13.35
CA LYS A 80 8.63 -12.15 -13.51
C LYS A 80 9.80 -11.27 -13.93
N PHE A 81 10.93 -11.42 -13.25
CA PHE A 81 12.15 -10.71 -13.56
C PHE A 81 13.24 -11.71 -13.94
N VAL A 82 13.83 -11.50 -15.12
CA VAL A 82 15.00 -12.25 -15.56
C VAL A 82 16.23 -11.44 -15.17
N GLY A 83 16.84 -11.78 -14.04
CA GLY A 83 18.02 -11.11 -13.53
C GLY A 83 19.31 -11.71 -14.05
N VAL A 84 20.43 -11.00 -13.85
CA VAL A 84 21.76 -11.48 -14.23
C VAL A 84 22.19 -12.68 -13.38
N LEU A 85 21.86 -12.66 -12.09
CA LEU A 85 22.21 -13.71 -11.11
C LEU A 85 21.11 -14.75 -10.94
N SER A 86 19.86 -14.32 -10.99
CA SER A 86 18.71 -15.18 -10.77
C SER A 86 17.49 -14.65 -11.47
N ASP A 87 16.61 -15.58 -11.83
CA ASP A 87 15.26 -15.26 -12.27
C ASP A 87 14.36 -15.32 -11.03
N ILE A 88 13.56 -14.28 -10.81
CA ILE A 88 12.68 -14.15 -9.65
C ILE A 88 11.24 -13.89 -10.11
N ASP A 89 10.29 -14.51 -9.42
CA ASP A 89 8.88 -14.17 -9.52
C ASP A 89 8.49 -13.40 -8.26
N MET A 90 7.75 -12.29 -8.44
CA MET A 90 7.35 -11.39 -7.37
C MET A 90 5.86 -11.06 -7.48
N ALA A 91 5.14 -11.22 -6.37
CA ALA A 91 3.82 -10.64 -6.17
C ALA A 91 3.90 -9.47 -5.18
N SER A 92 3.11 -8.43 -5.39
CA SER A 92 3.04 -7.24 -4.54
C SER A 92 1.60 -6.77 -4.38
N PHE A 93 1.19 -6.50 -3.16
CA PHE A 93 -0.14 -6.00 -2.79
C PHE A 93 0.02 -4.69 -2.04
N SER A 94 -0.70 -3.66 -2.46
CA SER A 94 -0.65 -2.34 -1.83
C SER A 94 -2.01 -2.00 -1.23
N TYR A 95 -1.96 -1.43 -0.03
CA TYR A 95 -3.10 -0.99 0.76
C TYR A 95 -2.87 0.43 1.27
N LYS A 96 -3.93 1.21 1.33
CA LYS A 96 -3.91 2.61 1.77
C LYS A 96 -4.84 2.90 2.92
N ASN A 97 -4.41 3.78 3.82
CA ASN A 97 -5.26 4.43 4.81
C ASN A 97 -4.93 5.93 4.87
N GLY A 98 -5.67 6.75 4.11
CA GLY A 98 -5.31 8.15 3.90
C GLY A 98 -3.93 8.27 3.23
N ASP A 99 -3.00 8.93 3.92
CA ASP A 99 -1.61 9.09 3.46
C ASP A 99 -0.69 7.92 3.83
N GLU A 100 -1.19 6.95 4.61
CA GLU A 100 -0.44 5.75 4.96
C GLU A 100 -0.47 4.70 3.86
N GLN A 101 0.69 4.06 3.71
CA GLN A 101 0.94 3.01 2.76
C GLN A 101 1.37 1.74 3.48
N LEU A 102 0.86 0.63 2.98
CA LEU A 102 1.18 -0.71 3.43
C LEU A 102 1.33 -1.60 2.21
N THR A 103 2.46 -2.27 2.09
CA THR A 103 2.73 -3.17 0.97
C THR A 103 3.15 -4.54 1.49
N ILE A 104 2.55 -5.58 0.96
CA ILE A 104 3.00 -6.97 1.12
C ILE A 104 3.73 -7.38 -0.15
N LYS A 105 4.88 -8.03 -0.02
CA LYS A 105 5.59 -8.65 -1.16
C LYS A 105 5.88 -10.11 -0.88
N GLU A 106 5.72 -10.91 -1.91
CA GLU A 106 6.07 -12.33 -1.95
C GLU A 106 7.05 -12.55 -3.10
N ILE A 107 8.18 -13.20 -2.81
CA ILE A 107 9.27 -13.39 -3.76
C ILE A 107 9.73 -14.85 -3.71
N ILE A 108 9.84 -15.48 -4.87
CA ILE A 108 10.51 -16.77 -5.04
C ILE A 108 11.64 -16.65 -6.05
N VAL A 109 12.75 -17.31 -5.79
CA VAL A 109 13.84 -17.50 -6.75
C VAL A 109 13.49 -18.71 -7.60
N VAL A 110 13.24 -18.51 -8.89
CA VAL A 110 12.84 -19.56 -9.83
C VAL A 110 14.07 -20.29 -10.38
N LYS A 111 15.13 -19.54 -10.66
CA LYS A 111 16.38 -20.08 -11.19
C LYS A 111 17.56 -19.28 -10.70
N THR A 112 18.57 -19.97 -10.18
CA THR A 112 19.89 -19.39 -9.93
C THR A 112 20.78 -19.67 -11.12
N LYS A 113 21.54 -18.67 -11.58
CA LYS A 113 22.52 -18.84 -12.67
C LYS A 113 23.88 -19.10 -12.02
N ASP A 114 24.33 -20.35 -12.10
CA ASP A 114 25.62 -20.79 -11.57
C ASP A 114 26.73 -20.08 -12.35
N ASN A 115 27.27 -18.98 -11.82
CA ASN A 115 28.55 -18.41 -12.26
C ASN A 115 29.12 -17.27 -11.39
N ILE A 116 28.54 -16.92 -10.23
CA ILE A 116 29.09 -15.85 -9.38
C ILE A 116 29.16 -16.29 -7.93
N THR A 117 30.39 -16.61 -7.48
CA THR A 117 30.72 -16.77 -6.06
C THR A 117 30.65 -15.40 -5.40
N GLN A 118 29.57 -15.10 -4.69
CA GLN A 118 29.50 -13.90 -3.88
C GLN A 118 30.44 -14.03 -2.67
N PRO A 119 31.32 -13.04 -2.40
CA PRO A 119 32.08 -13.02 -1.16
C PRO A 119 31.13 -12.95 0.04
N SER A 120 31.28 -13.88 0.98
CA SER A 120 30.38 -14.13 2.10
C SER A 120 30.64 -13.26 3.33
N THR A 121 31.18 -12.05 3.14
CA THR A 121 31.21 -11.05 4.22
C THR A 121 29.90 -10.28 4.24
N LEU A 122 28.79 -10.99 4.48
CA LEU A 122 27.52 -10.34 4.75
C LEU A 122 27.62 -9.69 6.14
N PRO A 123 27.33 -8.39 6.27
CA PRO A 123 27.24 -7.76 7.57
C PRO A 123 26.23 -8.52 8.45
N ARG A 124 26.52 -8.60 9.74
CA ARG A 124 25.64 -9.25 10.71
C ARG A 124 24.27 -8.59 10.64
N ASP A 125 23.22 -9.39 10.48
CA ASP A 125 21.85 -8.91 10.51
C ASP A 125 21.54 -8.35 11.91
N THR A 126 21.33 -7.03 11.99
CA THR A 126 21.05 -6.31 13.25
C THR A 126 19.55 -6.10 13.49
N ARG A 127 18.69 -6.61 12.62
CA ARG A 127 17.23 -6.46 12.73
C ARG A 127 16.69 -7.23 13.93
N GLU A 128 15.63 -6.70 14.52
CA GLU A 128 14.96 -7.32 15.67
C GLU A 128 14.38 -8.68 15.26
N ILE A 129 14.63 -9.72 16.05
CA ILE A 129 14.02 -11.03 15.86
C ILE A 129 12.63 -11.02 16.49
N VAL A 130 11.62 -11.44 15.72
CA VAL A 130 10.22 -11.52 16.17
C VAL A 130 9.64 -12.90 15.84
N ASP A 131 8.63 -13.33 16.57
CA ASP A 131 7.89 -14.56 16.28
C ASP A 131 6.61 -14.24 15.48
N ILE A 132 6.39 -14.99 14.40
CA ILE A 132 5.20 -14.92 13.56
C ILE A 132 4.59 -16.32 13.54
N ASN A 133 3.78 -16.63 14.56
CA ASN A 133 3.15 -17.95 14.74
C ASN A 133 4.15 -19.12 14.70
N GLY A 134 5.27 -19.00 15.42
CA GLY A 134 6.33 -20.00 15.43
C GLY A 134 7.32 -19.90 14.26
N ILE A 135 7.13 -18.94 13.35
CA ILE A 135 8.07 -18.63 12.26
C ILE A 135 8.92 -17.44 12.68
N GLU A 136 10.24 -17.61 12.62
CA GLU A 136 11.16 -16.52 12.92
C GLU A 136 11.12 -15.42 11.84
N GLY A 137 10.84 -14.19 12.26
CA GLY A 137 10.85 -12.98 11.43
C GLY A 137 11.98 -12.01 11.78
N ARG A 138 12.11 -10.96 10.95
CA ARG A 138 13.04 -9.85 11.13
C ARG A 138 12.31 -8.52 10.98
N TYR A 139 12.28 -7.71 12.04
CA TYR A 139 11.69 -6.38 12.07
C TYR A 139 12.77 -5.29 12.07
N SER A 140 12.53 -4.21 11.35
CA SER A 140 13.31 -2.97 11.46
C SER A 140 12.47 -1.74 11.17
N GLU A 141 12.97 -0.60 11.63
CA GLU A 141 12.44 0.71 11.30
C GLU A 141 13.60 1.64 10.93
N GLU A 142 13.59 2.12 9.70
CA GLU A 142 14.63 2.98 9.14
C GLU A 142 14.00 4.12 8.36
N ASN A 143 14.36 5.37 8.68
CA ASN A 143 13.84 6.58 8.01
C ASN A 143 12.30 6.64 7.96
N GLY A 144 11.63 6.17 9.02
CA GLY A 144 10.16 6.12 9.10
C GLY A 144 9.51 4.98 8.30
N ILE A 145 10.29 4.18 7.59
CA ILE A 145 9.82 2.97 6.93
C ILE A 145 9.96 1.80 7.90
N LYS A 146 8.84 1.14 8.17
CA LYS A 146 8.80 -0.10 8.95
C LYS A 146 8.85 -1.28 8.00
N PHE A 147 9.69 -2.26 8.31
CA PHE A 147 9.87 -3.47 7.52
C PHE A 147 9.76 -4.69 8.42
N LEU A 148 8.97 -5.67 8.00
CA LEU A 148 8.88 -7.00 8.60
C LEU A 148 9.10 -8.04 7.50
N GLY A 149 10.11 -8.90 7.64
CA GLY A 149 10.38 -9.97 6.67
C GLY A 149 10.43 -11.34 7.33
N TRP A 150 9.92 -12.35 6.63
CA TRP A 150 9.96 -13.76 7.07
C TRP A 150 9.93 -14.71 5.87
N LYS A 151 10.00 -16.02 6.13
CA LYS A 151 9.99 -17.05 5.07
C LYS A 151 9.00 -18.16 5.38
N ILE A 152 8.32 -18.63 4.34
CA ILE A 152 7.50 -19.85 4.36
C ILE A 152 8.06 -20.78 3.29
N GLY A 153 8.82 -21.79 3.71
CA GLY A 153 9.60 -22.63 2.78
C GLY A 153 10.58 -21.78 1.95
N ASN A 154 10.44 -21.82 0.62
CA ASN A 154 11.27 -21.05 -0.32
C ASN A 154 10.70 -19.66 -0.66
N LEU A 155 9.49 -19.34 -0.18
CA LEU A 155 8.85 -18.05 -0.40
C LEU A 155 9.37 -17.05 0.63
N SER A 156 9.92 -15.94 0.17
CA SER A 156 10.30 -14.81 1.02
C SER A 156 9.17 -13.80 1.04
N LEU A 157 8.68 -13.47 2.24
CA LEU A 157 7.59 -12.54 2.45
C LEU A 157 8.09 -11.29 3.15
N SER A 158 7.45 -10.16 2.85
CA SER A 158 7.69 -8.93 3.59
C SER A 158 6.46 -8.04 3.65
N ILE A 159 6.33 -7.31 4.75
CA ILE A 159 5.41 -6.20 4.93
C ILE A 159 6.26 -4.93 5.08
N THR A 160 5.94 -3.91 4.30
CA THR A 160 6.54 -2.57 4.40
C THR A 160 5.46 -1.55 4.66
N SER A 161 5.66 -0.65 5.63
CA SER A 161 4.71 0.42 5.92
C SER A 161 5.41 1.77 6.08
N TRP A 162 4.82 2.81 5.51
CA TRP A 162 5.31 4.19 5.59
C TRP A 162 4.15 5.17 5.44
N LYS A 163 4.36 6.43 5.81
CA LYS A 163 3.40 7.51 5.58
C LYS A 163 3.98 8.50 4.57
N ASN A 164 3.16 8.96 3.64
CA ASN A 164 3.54 10.07 2.75
C ASN A 164 3.21 11.40 3.45
N GLU A 165 4.17 12.32 3.50
CA GLU A 165 3.95 13.69 3.95
C GLU A 165 4.45 14.64 2.87
N GLY A 166 3.56 15.00 1.94
CA GLY A 166 3.90 15.79 0.76
C GLY A 166 4.91 15.06 -0.15
N GLN A 167 6.14 15.58 -0.25
CA GLN A 167 7.23 14.98 -1.01
C GLN A 167 8.18 14.12 -0.15
N THR A 168 7.95 14.05 1.18
CA THR A 168 8.80 13.31 2.12
C THR A 168 8.09 12.08 2.69
N GLN A 169 8.87 11.14 3.22
CA GLN A 169 8.35 10.00 3.96
C GLN A 169 8.42 10.27 5.45
N ALA A 170 7.38 9.86 6.17
CA ALA A 170 7.29 9.93 7.61
C ALA A 170 6.98 8.54 8.19
N THR A 171 7.14 8.43 9.51
CA THR A 171 6.84 7.20 10.25
C THR A 171 5.37 6.85 10.13
N SER A 172 5.08 5.63 9.67
CA SER A 172 3.73 5.05 9.68
C SER A 172 3.19 4.92 11.11
N SER A 173 1.90 5.16 11.33
CA SER A 173 1.26 4.89 12.62
C SER A 173 1.08 3.38 12.90
N LEU A 174 1.24 2.53 11.88
CA LEU A 174 1.10 1.08 12.03
C LEU A 174 2.14 0.53 13.00
N GLY A 175 1.69 -0.05 14.11
CA GLY A 175 2.57 -0.63 15.12
C GLY A 175 3.19 -1.96 14.67
N LYS A 176 4.36 -2.29 15.23
CA LYS A 176 5.03 -3.59 15.02
C LYS A 176 4.11 -4.78 15.28
N GLU A 177 3.38 -4.76 16.40
CA GLU A 177 2.45 -5.85 16.78
C GLU A 177 1.34 -6.05 15.75
N GLU A 178 0.84 -4.97 15.14
CA GLU A 178 -0.15 -5.07 14.07
C GLU A 178 0.43 -5.67 12.79
N MET A 179 1.69 -5.36 12.46
CA MET A 179 2.39 -6.00 11.35
C MET A 179 2.62 -7.49 11.61
N ILE A 180 3.00 -7.88 12.83
CA ILE A 180 3.18 -9.29 13.23
C ILE A 180 1.86 -10.05 13.14
N LYS A 181 0.78 -9.47 13.67
CA LYS A 181 -0.57 -10.05 13.59
C LYS A 181 -1.04 -10.26 12.15
N MET A 182 -0.79 -9.29 11.28
CA MET A 182 -1.06 -9.41 9.86
C MET A 182 -0.21 -10.48 9.18
N ALA A 183 1.10 -10.51 9.45
CA ALA A 183 2.00 -11.55 8.92
C ALA A 183 1.55 -12.96 9.33
N GLY A 184 1.13 -13.13 10.59
CA GLY A 184 0.61 -14.41 11.09
C GLY A 184 -0.73 -14.83 10.48
N SER A 185 -1.41 -13.94 9.76
CA SER A 185 -2.68 -14.22 9.08
C SER A 185 -2.53 -14.67 7.63
N VAL A 186 -1.32 -14.61 7.07
CA VAL A 186 -1.02 -15.00 5.69
C VAL A 186 -1.04 -16.52 5.56
N LYS A 187 -1.81 -17.06 4.60
CA LYS A 187 -1.99 -18.50 4.39
C LYS A 187 -2.08 -18.88 2.92
#